data_AF-A0A2X3BVL3-F1
#
_entry.id   AF-A0A2X3BVL3-F1
#
_cell.length_a   1.000
_cell.length_b   1.000
_cell.length_c   1.000
_cell.angle_alpha   90.00
_cell.angle_beta   90.00
_cell.angle_gamma   90.00
#
_symmetry.space_group_name_H-M   'P 1'
#
loop_
_entity.id
_entity.type
_entity.pdbx_description
1 polymer ?
#
loop_
_entity_poly.entity_id
_entity_poly.type
_entity_poly.pdbx_seq_one_letter_code
_entity_poly.pdbx_strand_id
1 'polypeptide(L)'
;MNRVLDILKDRSLTYHQQIKDLVAYAESTIEVLNIDDETKKLIDEGCICTLFEGNAPFRPRYIIPDYSLLMEKGCEFLNLSVPEDIWEATNNLLIFYKHVPSITTFPVYLGNIDELLEPFIEDEREAKRAIKLFLKHIDRTLTDSFVHANIGPRETVAGRLILESMDELQCAVPNLSMKYDLENTPESFINLCAKVALSTAKPSFANHKMDVKSFGTDRYAIASCYNGFHIGGGGYTLVRIKLNEVAKKATSVEDFLENVLPYVSTKMIQYIDERIRFLVEETQFFTSNFLVKEGFIQKKLFTGMFGVVGLAEAVNTLLGAEKQSDRFGYSEKANKLGLRIIEKLNKIVSEHEAKHVNCFGGHYVLHAQVGIDLDQNVSPGCRIPVGEEPELFNHIMQSAPFHKYFYNGIGDIFVFEDTYNDHPEALVDIIKGAFNSGIRYMSVYGSGADVVRVTGYLAKRSEVEKLERGEAVLNNTDLFAMGAKNNCHAFERKIRK
;
A
#
# COMPACT_ATOMS: atom_id res chain seq x y z
N MET A 1 -18.48 -8.34 -28.03
CA MET A 1 -17.07 -8.78 -28.03
C MET A 1 -16.91 -9.80 -26.90
N ASN A 2 -16.22 -10.92 -27.12
CA ASN A 2 -16.09 -11.96 -26.09
C ASN A 2 -14.80 -11.69 -25.29
N ARG A 3 -14.95 -11.08 -24.10
CA ARG A 3 -13.82 -10.66 -23.25
C ARG A 3 -12.86 -11.80 -22.91
N VAL A 4 -13.36 -13.04 -22.81
CA VAL A 4 -12.49 -14.23 -22.62
C VAL A 4 -11.58 -14.43 -23.83
N LEU A 5 -12.11 -14.33 -25.05
CA LEU A 5 -11.28 -14.43 -26.26
C LEU A 5 -10.27 -13.29 -26.38
N ASP A 6 -10.60 -12.10 -25.90
CA ASP A 6 -9.69 -10.96 -25.89
C ASP A 6 -8.47 -11.25 -24.98
N ILE A 7 -8.71 -11.74 -23.74
CA ILE A 7 -7.64 -12.15 -22.81
C ILE A 7 -6.79 -13.30 -23.41
N LEU A 8 -7.42 -14.32 -23.99
CA LEU A 8 -6.73 -15.49 -24.55
C LEU A 8 -5.87 -15.15 -25.78
N LYS A 9 -6.22 -14.09 -26.52
CA LYS A 9 -5.50 -13.65 -27.72
C LYS A 9 -4.50 -12.52 -27.43
N ASP A 10 -4.49 -11.96 -26.23
CA ASP A 10 -3.56 -10.92 -25.84
C ASP A 10 -2.15 -11.49 -25.71
N ARG A 11 -1.25 -10.99 -26.56
CA ARG A 11 0.15 -11.42 -26.63
C ARG A 11 1.05 -10.68 -25.64
N SER A 12 0.54 -9.62 -25.01
CA SER A 12 1.27 -8.86 -23.99
C SER A 12 1.21 -9.53 -22.61
N LEU A 13 0.25 -10.45 -22.40
CA LEU A 13 0.06 -11.16 -21.15
C LEU A 13 0.90 -12.45 -21.11
N THR A 14 1.57 -12.67 -19.99
CA THR A 14 2.15 -13.97 -19.61
C THR A 14 1.05 -14.95 -19.20
N TYR A 15 1.39 -16.24 -19.14
CA TYR A 15 0.45 -17.29 -18.69
C TYR A 15 -0.22 -16.99 -17.33
N HIS A 16 0.56 -16.54 -16.34
CA HIS A 16 0.02 -16.24 -15.01
C HIS A 16 -0.89 -15.01 -15.02
N GLN A 17 -0.59 -14.01 -15.85
CA GLN A 17 -1.42 -12.84 -16.04
C GLN A 17 -2.75 -13.20 -16.70
N GLN A 18 -2.72 -14.02 -17.74
CA GLN A 18 -3.95 -14.53 -18.38
C GLN A 18 -4.84 -15.29 -17.40
N ILE A 19 -4.28 -16.17 -16.56
CA ILE A 19 -5.06 -16.86 -15.51
C ILE A 19 -5.72 -15.85 -14.58
N LYS A 20 -4.95 -14.88 -14.07
CA LYS A 20 -5.46 -13.86 -13.14
C LYS A 20 -6.63 -13.09 -13.76
N ASP A 21 -6.49 -12.65 -15.01
CA ASP A 21 -7.50 -11.85 -15.70
C ASP A 21 -8.76 -12.66 -16.01
N LEU A 22 -8.61 -13.95 -16.35
CA LEU A 22 -9.75 -14.86 -16.54
C LEU A 22 -10.52 -15.07 -15.24
N VAL A 23 -9.81 -15.27 -14.11
CA VAL A 23 -10.44 -15.41 -12.79
C VAL A 23 -11.15 -14.11 -12.39
N ALA A 24 -10.50 -12.96 -12.55
CA ALA A 24 -11.10 -11.65 -12.26
C ALA A 24 -12.34 -11.39 -13.13
N TYR A 25 -12.29 -11.77 -14.41
CA TYR A 25 -13.45 -11.69 -15.29
C TYR A 25 -14.59 -12.57 -14.79
N ALA A 26 -14.34 -13.84 -14.47
CA ALA A 26 -15.37 -14.74 -13.94
C ALA A 26 -16.02 -14.17 -12.67
N GLU A 27 -15.22 -13.68 -11.71
CA GLU A 27 -15.70 -13.04 -10.48
C GLU A 27 -16.56 -11.79 -10.77
N SER A 28 -16.28 -11.06 -11.85
CA SER A 28 -17.05 -9.86 -12.24
C SER A 28 -18.38 -10.15 -12.93
N THR A 29 -18.58 -11.36 -13.46
CA THR A 29 -19.81 -11.72 -14.20
C THR A 29 -21.00 -12.08 -13.31
N ILE A 30 -20.76 -12.24 -12.01
CA ILE A 30 -21.76 -12.65 -11.03
C ILE A 30 -22.23 -11.42 -10.25
N GLU A 31 -23.54 -11.24 -10.11
CA GLU A 31 -24.15 -10.18 -9.31
C GLU A 31 -24.75 -10.77 -8.03
N VAL A 32 -24.02 -10.70 -6.92
CA VAL A 32 -24.44 -11.23 -5.61
C VAL A 32 -24.58 -10.17 -4.52
N LEU A 33 -24.11 -8.95 -4.79
CA LEU A 33 -24.18 -7.83 -3.84
C LEU A 33 -25.52 -7.11 -3.97
N ASN A 34 -26.23 -6.98 -2.86
CA ASN A 34 -27.48 -6.23 -2.79
C ASN A 34 -27.20 -4.73 -2.66
N ILE A 35 -27.07 -4.03 -3.79
CA ILE A 35 -26.74 -2.60 -3.85
C ILE A 35 -27.91 -1.80 -4.42
N ASP A 36 -28.23 -0.67 -3.80
CA ASP A 36 -29.33 0.21 -4.24
C ASP A 36 -28.97 1.00 -5.50
N ASP A 37 -29.99 1.47 -6.22
CA ASP A 37 -29.82 2.15 -7.50
C ASP A 37 -29.04 3.48 -7.38
N GLU A 38 -29.11 4.16 -6.23
CA GLU A 38 -28.34 5.38 -6.02
C GLU A 38 -26.86 5.07 -5.83
N THR A 39 -26.52 4.01 -5.09
CA THR A 39 -25.15 3.51 -4.96
C THR A 39 -24.59 3.12 -6.33
N LYS A 40 -25.35 2.36 -7.13
CA LYS A 40 -24.96 2.00 -8.51
C LYS A 40 -24.67 3.24 -9.35
N LYS A 41 -25.58 4.23 -9.31
CA LYS A 41 -25.41 5.49 -10.04
C LYS A 41 -24.12 6.21 -9.64
N LEU A 42 -23.79 6.29 -8.35
CA LEU A 42 -22.55 6.93 -7.89
C LEU A 42 -21.28 6.16 -8.31
N ILE A 43 -21.37 4.84 -8.46
CA ILE A 43 -20.29 4.02 -9.03
C ILE A 43 -20.15 4.30 -10.53
N ASP A 44 -21.26 4.31 -11.28
CA ASP A 44 -21.30 4.55 -12.72
C ASP A 44 -20.82 5.96 -13.09
N GLU A 45 -21.17 6.96 -12.27
CA GLU A 45 -20.69 8.35 -12.40
C GLU A 45 -19.23 8.53 -11.94
N GLY A 46 -18.60 7.49 -11.40
CA GLY A 46 -17.20 7.49 -10.98
C GLY A 46 -16.93 8.26 -9.68
N CYS A 47 -17.95 8.58 -8.89
CA CYS A 47 -17.79 9.14 -7.55
C CYS A 47 -17.23 8.09 -6.57
N ILE A 48 -17.66 6.84 -6.72
CA ILE A 48 -17.19 5.68 -5.95
C ILE A 48 -16.43 4.76 -6.90
N CYS A 49 -15.20 4.39 -6.55
CA CYS A 49 -14.40 3.44 -7.30
C CYS A 49 -14.21 2.17 -6.46
N THR A 50 -14.69 1.04 -6.97
CA THR A 50 -14.66 -0.28 -6.32
C THR A 50 -13.30 -0.97 -6.43
N LEU A 51 -12.30 -0.30 -7.04
CA LEU A 51 -10.97 -0.83 -7.35
C LEU A 51 -10.98 -2.15 -8.13
N PHE A 52 -12.08 -2.45 -8.82
CA PHE A 52 -12.26 -3.66 -9.61
C PHE A 52 -12.04 -4.95 -8.82
N GLU A 53 -12.40 -4.95 -7.53
CA GLU A 53 -12.26 -6.12 -6.64
C GLU A 53 -13.29 -7.25 -6.90
N GLY A 54 -13.86 -7.31 -8.10
CA GLY A 54 -14.93 -8.27 -8.45
C GLY A 54 -16.26 -8.00 -7.73
N ASN A 55 -17.32 -8.64 -8.24
CA ASN A 55 -18.69 -8.49 -7.73
C ASN A 55 -19.11 -9.65 -6.80
N ALA A 56 -18.24 -10.64 -6.60
CA ALA A 56 -18.47 -11.80 -5.74
C ALA A 56 -17.25 -12.10 -4.86
N PRO A 57 -16.99 -11.27 -3.82
CA PRO A 57 -15.75 -11.36 -3.05
C PRO A 57 -15.66 -12.69 -2.30
N PHE A 58 -14.68 -13.53 -2.67
CA PHE A 58 -14.44 -14.85 -2.04
C PHE A 58 -13.18 -14.92 -1.17
N ARG A 59 -12.45 -13.81 -1.08
CA ARG A 59 -11.22 -13.66 -0.30
C ARG A 59 -11.11 -12.22 0.21
N PRO A 60 -10.50 -11.98 1.38
CA PRO A 60 -10.14 -10.64 1.81
C PRO A 60 -9.19 -9.98 0.82
N ARG A 61 -9.25 -8.64 0.71
CA ARG A 61 -8.30 -7.87 -0.10
C ARG A 61 -6.87 -8.07 0.39
N TYR A 62 -6.65 -7.94 1.70
CA TYR A 62 -5.34 -8.01 2.33
C TYR A 62 -5.36 -8.98 3.50
N ILE A 63 -4.31 -9.79 3.61
CA ILE A 63 -4.13 -10.79 4.65
C ILE A 63 -2.73 -10.62 5.22
N ILE A 64 -2.63 -10.62 6.55
CA ILE A 64 -1.39 -10.40 7.29
C ILE A 64 -1.14 -11.63 8.16
N PRO A 65 -0.66 -12.75 7.60
CA PRO A 65 -0.41 -13.94 8.39
C PRO A 65 0.61 -13.67 9.49
N ASP A 66 0.41 -14.32 10.64
CA ASP A 66 1.41 -14.36 11.69
C ASP A 66 2.48 -15.41 11.37
N TYR A 67 3.48 -15.00 10.61
CA TYR A 67 4.58 -15.88 10.20
C TYR A 67 5.46 -16.35 11.36
N SER A 68 5.38 -15.74 12.55
CA SER A 68 6.10 -16.26 13.73
C SER A 68 5.61 -17.66 14.11
N LEU A 69 4.32 -17.94 13.93
CA LEU A 69 3.76 -19.27 14.18
C LEU A 69 4.35 -20.34 13.25
N LEU A 70 4.69 -19.96 12.01
CA LEU A 70 5.33 -20.88 11.06
C LEU A 70 6.73 -21.26 11.55
N MET A 71 7.47 -20.27 12.08
CA MET A 71 8.81 -20.49 12.64
C MET A 71 8.76 -21.29 13.93
N GLU A 72 7.73 -21.14 14.75
CA GLU A 72 7.62 -21.82 16.04
C GLU A 72 7.03 -23.22 15.96
N LYS A 73 6.12 -23.47 15.01
CA LYS A 73 5.26 -24.68 15.00
C LYS A 73 5.21 -25.40 13.66
N GLY A 74 5.77 -24.83 12.59
CA GLY A 74 5.57 -25.32 11.23
C GLY A 74 4.14 -25.06 10.74
N CYS A 75 3.69 -25.86 9.77
CA CYS A 75 2.33 -25.81 9.24
C CYS A 75 1.86 -27.22 8.87
N GLU A 76 0.80 -27.70 9.51
CA GLU A 76 0.31 -29.07 9.34
C GLU A 76 -0.30 -29.26 7.95
N PHE A 77 -1.16 -28.34 7.51
CA PHE A 77 -1.83 -28.41 6.21
C PHE A 77 -0.85 -28.45 5.04
N LEU A 78 0.28 -27.74 5.15
CA LEU A 78 1.33 -27.72 4.13
C LEU A 78 2.41 -28.78 4.37
N ASN A 79 2.31 -29.58 5.44
CA ASN A 79 3.30 -30.56 5.87
C ASN A 79 4.71 -29.95 5.99
N LEU A 80 4.80 -28.80 6.66
CA LEU A 80 6.05 -28.10 6.95
C LEU A 80 6.42 -28.30 8.43
N SER A 81 7.60 -28.85 8.68
CA SER A 81 8.18 -28.91 10.02
C SER A 81 8.65 -27.52 10.47
N VAL A 82 8.89 -27.39 11.78
CA VAL A 82 9.64 -26.26 12.33
C VAL A 82 11.01 -26.22 11.62
N PRO A 83 11.42 -25.08 11.04
CA PRO A 83 12.71 -24.98 10.39
C PRO A 83 13.83 -25.05 11.42
N GLU A 84 14.93 -25.73 11.08
CA GLU A 84 16.10 -25.86 11.95
C GLU A 84 17.25 -24.93 11.54
N ASP A 85 17.29 -24.51 10.27
CA ASP A 85 18.34 -23.65 9.71
C ASP A 85 17.80 -22.59 8.74
N ILE A 86 18.70 -21.74 8.23
CA ILE A 86 18.33 -20.63 7.32
C ILE A 86 17.78 -21.11 5.98
N TRP A 87 18.19 -22.30 5.51
CA TRP A 87 17.71 -22.88 4.26
C TRP A 87 16.28 -23.37 4.42
N GLU A 88 15.99 -24.07 5.52
CA GLU A 88 14.64 -24.50 5.86
C GLU A 88 13.72 -23.32 6.13
N ALA A 89 14.18 -22.31 6.88
CA ALA A 89 13.38 -21.12 7.19
C ALA A 89 12.98 -20.36 5.91
N THR A 90 13.94 -20.08 5.04
CA THR A 90 13.67 -19.39 3.76
C THR A 90 12.81 -20.25 2.83
N ASN A 91 13.03 -21.56 2.76
CA ASN A 91 12.23 -22.47 1.96
C ASN A 91 10.78 -22.57 2.46
N ASN A 92 10.57 -22.71 3.77
CA ASN A 92 9.25 -22.75 4.39
C ASN A 92 8.46 -21.47 4.13
N LEU A 93 9.10 -20.30 4.24
CA LEU A 93 8.48 -19.03 3.88
C LEU A 93 8.05 -18.99 2.42
N LEU A 94 8.93 -19.37 1.49
CA LEU A 94 8.59 -19.39 0.05
C LEU A 94 7.40 -20.30 -0.27
N ILE A 95 7.36 -21.50 0.32
CA ILE A 95 6.23 -22.42 0.18
C ILE A 95 4.97 -21.76 0.74
N PHE A 96 5.01 -21.24 1.96
CA PHE A 96 3.84 -20.65 2.61
C PHE A 96 3.30 -19.45 1.84
N TYR A 97 4.16 -18.55 1.36
CA TYR A 97 3.80 -17.37 0.56
C TYR A 97 2.96 -17.72 -0.66
N LYS A 98 3.21 -18.88 -1.29
CA LYS A 98 2.43 -19.35 -2.45
C LYS A 98 0.95 -19.59 -2.13
N HIS A 99 0.63 -19.87 -0.87
CA HIS A 99 -0.70 -20.24 -0.40
C HIS A 99 -1.47 -19.11 0.28
N VAL A 100 -0.89 -17.91 0.37
CA VAL A 100 -1.55 -16.75 0.96
C VAL A 100 -2.27 -15.95 -0.14
N PRO A 101 -3.62 -15.95 -0.16
CA PRO A 101 -4.36 -15.27 -1.20
C PRO A 101 -4.45 -13.76 -0.94
N SER A 102 -4.70 -13.02 -2.01
CA SER A 102 -5.10 -11.61 -1.97
C SER A 102 -5.90 -11.28 -3.22
N ILE A 103 -6.41 -10.05 -3.33
CA ILE A 103 -7.06 -9.62 -4.57
C ILE A 103 -6.14 -9.73 -5.79
N THR A 104 -4.82 -9.60 -5.61
CA THR A 104 -3.84 -9.67 -6.69
C THR A 104 -3.28 -11.07 -6.94
N THR A 105 -3.72 -12.06 -6.16
CA THR A 105 -3.26 -13.47 -6.13
C THR A 105 -1.88 -13.71 -5.53
N PHE A 106 -1.19 -12.66 -5.08
CA PHE A 106 0.11 -12.74 -4.40
C PHE A 106 0.00 -12.30 -2.93
N PRO A 107 0.86 -12.78 -2.01
CA PRO A 107 0.89 -12.31 -0.64
C PRO A 107 1.28 -10.83 -0.60
N VAL A 108 0.48 -10.03 0.11
CA VAL A 108 0.71 -8.58 0.24
C VAL A 108 1.57 -8.21 1.46
N TYR A 109 1.91 -9.20 2.28
CA TYR A 109 2.77 -9.10 3.45
C TYR A 109 3.62 -10.37 3.58
N LEU A 110 4.91 -10.22 3.83
CA LEU A 110 5.88 -11.31 3.94
C LEU A 110 6.41 -11.52 5.37
N GLY A 111 6.02 -10.68 6.33
CA GLY A 111 6.56 -10.73 7.69
C GLY A 111 7.54 -9.61 8.01
N ASN A 112 7.92 -9.53 9.28
CA ASN A 112 9.15 -8.85 9.72
C ASN A 112 10.30 -9.81 9.41
N ILE A 113 10.76 -9.82 8.16
CA ILE A 113 11.61 -10.90 7.63
C ILE A 113 13.01 -10.91 8.26
N ASP A 114 13.43 -9.80 8.84
CA ASP A 114 14.63 -9.74 9.64
C ASP A 114 14.47 -10.52 10.95
N GLU A 115 13.41 -10.27 11.70
CA GLU A 115 13.12 -10.99 12.95
C GLU A 115 12.82 -12.48 12.73
N LEU A 116 12.19 -12.83 11.61
CA LEU A 116 11.88 -14.22 11.27
C LEU A 116 13.13 -15.03 10.93
N LEU A 117 14.14 -14.41 10.31
CA LEU A 117 15.34 -15.09 9.85
C LEU A 117 16.50 -15.03 10.86
N GLU A 118 16.51 -14.03 11.74
CA GLU A 118 17.56 -13.83 12.75
C GLU A 118 17.90 -15.09 13.58
N PRO A 119 16.93 -15.89 14.06
CA PRO A 119 17.23 -17.07 14.88
C PRO A 119 18.02 -18.17 14.17
N PHE A 120 18.05 -18.14 12.83
CA PHE A 120 18.64 -19.19 11.99
C PHE A 120 20.01 -18.81 11.42
N ILE A 121 20.59 -17.69 11.88
CA ILE A 121 21.91 -17.23 11.44
C ILE A 121 22.99 -17.80 12.36
N GLU A 122 23.71 -18.81 11.86
CA GLU A 122 24.94 -19.32 12.50
C GLU A 122 26.20 -18.73 11.87
N ASP A 123 26.22 -18.61 10.54
CA ASP A 123 27.30 -18.03 9.74
C ASP A 123 26.75 -16.94 8.80
N GLU A 124 27.29 -15.71 8.89
CA GLU A 124 26.80 -14.58 8.10
C GLU A 124 26.97 -14.79 6.58
N ARG A 125 28.01 -15.51 6.15
CA ARG A 125 28.29 -15.73 4.72
C ARG A 125 27.27 -16.71 4.13
N GLU A 126 26.96 -17.77 4.86
CA GLU A 126 25.89 -18.71 4.52
C GLU A 126 24.53 -18.02 4.53
N ALA A 127 24.21 -17.28 5.60
CA ALA A 127 22.95 -16.55 5.71
C ALA A 127 22.78 -15.54 4.57
N LYS A 128 23.82 -14.78 4.24
CA LYS A 128 23.79 -13.83 3.10
C LYS A 128 23.50 -14.54 1.79
N ARG A 129 24.07 -15.73 1.57
CA ARG A 129 23.80 -16.53 0.37
C ARG A 129 22.33 -16.99 0.32
N ALA A 130 21.79 -17.50 1.43
CA ALA A 130 20.40 -17.94 1.52
C ALA A 130 19.43 -16.77 1.30
N ILE A 131 19.64 -15.65 2.00
CA ILE A 131 18.84 -14.42 1.88
C ILE A 131 18.85 -13.88 0.44
N LYS A 132 20.01 -13.84 -0.21
CA LYS A 132 20.11 -13.36 -1.60
C LYS A 132 19.32 -14.25 -2.57
N LEU A 133 19.34 -15.57 -2.39
CA LEU A 133 18.55 -16.49 -3.19
C LEU A 133 17.05 -16.36 -2.90
N PHE A 134 16.69 -16.20 -1.62
CA PHE A 134 15.32 -15.97 -1.16
C PHE A 134 14.70 -14.71 -1.78
N LEU A 135 15.39 -13.57 -1.68
CA LEU A 135 14.94 -12.29 -2.27
C LEU A 135 14.84 -12.37 -3.80
N LYS A 136 15.82 -13.01 -4.46
CA LYS A 136 15.76 -13.22 -5.91
C LYS A 136 14.59 -14.14 -6.29
N HIS A 137 14.30 -15.18 -5.51
CA HIS A 137 13.16 -16.05 -5.76
C HIS A 137 11.85 -15.26 -5.65
N ILE A 138 11.65 -14.52 -4.55
CA ILE A 138 10.49 -13.65 -4.35
C ILE A 138 10.26 -12.75 -5.56
N ASP A 139 11.29 -12.04 -6.03
CA ASP A 139 11.14 -11.13 -7.16
C ASP A 139 10.75 -11.84 -8.46
N ARG A 140 11.29 -13.04 -8.70
CA ARG A 140 11.06 -13.78 -9.94
C ARG A 140 9.77 -14.60 -9.94
N THR A 141 9.14 -14.82 -8.79
CA THR A 141 7.94 -15.68 -8.69
C THR A 141 6.70 -14.96 -8.16
N LEU A 142 6.87 -13.92 -7.35
CA LEU A 142 5.79 -13.11 -6.81
C LEU A 142 5.75 -11.78 -7.57
N THR A 143 5.46 -11.83 -8.88
CA THR A 143 5.69 -10.77 -9.88
C THR A 143 4.68 -9.61 -9.78
N ASP A 144 4.59 -9.03 -8.60
CA ASP A 144 3.69 -7.95 -8.21
C ASP A 144 4.32 -7.12 -7.07
N SER A 145 4.58 -5.84 -7.33
CA SER A 145 5.19 -4.93 -6.34
C SER A 145 4.28 -4.53 -5.18
N PHE A 146 3.07 -5.09 -5.09
CA PHE A 146 2.25 -5.09 -3.86
C PHE A 146 2.71 -6.13 -2.82
N VAL A 147 3.66 -7.00 -3.16
CA VAL A 147 4.33 -7.89 -2.20
C VAL A 147 5.26 -7.07 -1.32
N HIS A 148 5.14 -7.19 0.00
CA HIS A 148 5.75 -6.25 0.95
C HIS A 148 6.33 -6.97 2.16
N ALA A 149 7.56 -6.62 2.54
CA ALA A 149 8.20 -7.09 3.78
C ALA A 149 8.48 -5.94 4.74
N ASN A 150 8.60 -6.23 6.04
CA ASN A 150 9.02 -5.25 7.04
C ASN A 150 10.37 -5.64 7.64
N ILE A 151 11.09 -4.64 8.13
CA ILE A 151 12.26 -4.77 9.00
C ILE A 151 12.21 -3.73 10.14
N GLY A 152 13.04 -3.93 11.15
CA GLY A 152 13.16 -3.03 12.30
C GLY A 152 12.02 -3.19 13.33
N PRO A 153 12.04 -2.42 14.42
CA PRO A 153 12.85 -1.20 14.62
C PRO A 153 14.26 -1.38 15.13
N ARG A 154 14.61 -2.58 15.60
CA ARG A 154 15.95 -2.90 16.07
C ARG A 154 16.83 -3.33 14.90
N GLU A 155 18.13 -3.13 15.07
CA GLU A 155 19.12 -3.73 14.17
C GLU A 155 19.21 -5.24 14.46
N THR A 156 19.28 -6.03 13.40
CA THR A 156 19.48 -7.47 13.40
C THR A 156 20.53 -7.81 12.34
N VAL A 157 21.22 -8.94 12.48
CA VAL A 157 22.15 -9.40 11.45
C VAL A 157 21.41 -9.68 10.15
N ALA A 158 20.25 -10.35 10.22
CA ALA A 158 19.36 -10.58 9.10
C ALA A 158 18.98 -9.28 8.38
N GLY A 159 18.55 -8.26 9.13
CA GLY A 159 18.16 -6.96 8.58
C GLY A 159 19.28 -6.29 7.78
N ARG A 160 20.51 -6.32 8.29
CA ARG A 160 21.69 -5.82 7.56
C ARG A 160 21.97 -6.62 6.29
N LEU A 161 21.97 -7.96 6.37
CA LEU A 161 22.20 -8.84 5.22
C LEU A 161 21.13 -8.70 4.14
N ILE A 162 19.87 -8.45 4.53
CA ILE A 162 18.76 -8.18 3.63
C ILE A 162 18.99 -6.86 2.88
N LEU A 163 19.33 -5.78 3.58
CA LEU A 163 19.62 -4.48 2.97
C LEU A 163 20.80 -4.55 1.99
N GLU A 164 21.91 -5.17 2.39
CA GLU A 164 23.06 -5.42 1.52
C GLU A 164 22.67 -6.23 0.27
N SER A 165 21.88 -7.30 0.46
CA SER A 165 21.43 -8.13 -0.66
C SER A 165 20.47 -7.41 -1.60
N MET A 166 19.60 -6.54 -1.09
CA MET A 166 18.71 -5.72 -1.92
C MET A 166 19.49 -4.71 -2.76
N ASP A 167 20.49 -4.06 -2.18
CA ASP A 167 21.38 -3.14 -2.89
C ASP A 167 22.18 -3.85 -4.00
N GLU A 168 22.66 -5.06 -3.74
CA GLU A 168 23.34 -5.87 -4.76
C GLU A 168 22.41 -6.37 -5.88
N LEU A 169 21.15 -6.69 -5.56
CA LEU A 169 20.22 -7.30 -6.51
C LEU A 169 19.43 -6.30 -7.36
N GLN A 170 19.13 -5.11 -6.81
CA GLN A 170 18.32 -4.08 -7.48
C GLN A 170 16.97 -4.63 -7.99
N CYS A 171 16.39 -5.58 -7.25
CA CYS A 171 15.07 -6.15 -7.52
C CYS A 171 13.96 -5.14 -7.19
N ALA A 172 12.87 -5.13 -7.94
CA ALA A 172 11.72 -4.28 -7.62
C ALA A 172 10.91 -4.87 -6.45
N VAL A 173 10.84 -6.20 -6.35
CA VAL A 173 10.05 -6.96 -5.38
C VAL A 173 11.00 -7.73 -4.44
N PRO A 174 10.65 -7.92 -3.15
CA PRO A 174 9.52 -7.33 -2.46
C PRO A 174 9.74 -5.83 -2.23
N ASN A 175 8.65 -5.10 -2.02
CA ASN A 175 8.72 -3.80 -1.36
C ASN A 175 9.19 -3.98 0.09
N LEU A 176 9.77 -2.94 0.70
CA LEU A 176 10.28 -2.99 2.07
C LEU A 176 9.88 -1.74 2.85
N SER A 177 9.44 -1.91 4.10
CA SER A 177 9.33 -0.82 5.07
C SER A 177 10.25 -1.06 6.27
N MET A 178 10.96 -0.02 6.65
CA MET A 178 11.70 0.08 7.91
C MET A 178 10.80 0.73 8.96
N LYS A 179 10.50 0.00 10.03
CA LYS A 179 9.85 0.54 11.22
C LYS A 179 10.88 1.38 11.97
N TYR A 180 10.95 2.69 11.73
CA TYR A 180 11.97 3.53 12.33
C TYR A 180 11.52 4.07 13.69
N ASP A 181 12.24 3.69 14.73
CA ASP A 181 12.15 4.25 16.08
C ASP A 181 13.26 5.29 16.26
N LEU A 182 12.88 6.56 16.39
CA LEU A 182 13.81 7.68 16.52
C LEU A 182 14.75 7.59 17.73
N GLU A 183 14.34 6.85 18.77
CA GLU A 183 15.09 6.73 20.03
C GLU A 183 15.93 5.46 20.06
N ASN A 184 15.43 4.37 19.48
CA ASN A 184 16.00 3.03 19.67
C ASN A 184 16.69 2.43 18.45
N THR A 185 16.42 2.92 17.23
CA THR A 185 17.09 2.40 16.03
C THR A 185 18.54 2.92 15.96
N PRO A 186 19.55 2.04 15.86
CA PRO A 186 20.94 2.47 15.76
C PRO A 186 21.21 3.36 14.55
N GLU A 187 22.05 4.38 14.73
CA GLU A 187 22.39 5.35 13.67
C GLU A 187 23.05 4.68 12.45
N SER A 188 23.92 3.69 12.68
CA SER A 188 24.53 2.87 11.64
C SER A 188 23.49 2.17 10.77
N PHE A 189 22.46 1.61 11.39
CA PHE A 189 21.43 0.83 10.71
C PHE A 189 20.47 1.72 9.91
N ILE A 190 20.05 2.86 10.47
CA ILE A 190 19.19 3.78 9.73
C ILE A 190 19.92 4.48 8.58
N ASN A 191 21.21 4.78 8.72
CA ASN A 191 22.04 5.29 7.63
C ASN A 191 22.19 4.26 6.50
N LEU A 192 22.34 2.96 6.83
CA LEU A 192 22.29 1.88 5.84
C LEU A 192 20.93 1.83 5.13
N CYS A 193 19.82 1.92 5.87
CA CYS A 193 18.49 1.98 5.29
C CYS A 193 18.34 3.17 4.32
N ALA A 194 18.80 4.35 4.70
CA ALA A 194 18.77 5.56 3.88
C ALA A 194 19.58 5.40 2.58
N LYS A 195 20.80 4.84 2.69
CA LYS A 195 21.64 4.53 1.53
C LYS A 195 20.94 3.58 0.55
N VAL A 196 20.39 2.47 1.04
CA VAL A 196 19.70 1.49 0.19
C VAL A 196 18.39 2.05 -0.38
N ALA A 197 17.69 2.93 0.35
CA ALA A 197 16.52 3.63 -0.16
C ALA A 197 16.87 4.56 -1.33
N LEU A 198 18.01 5.26 -1.26
CA LEU A 198 18.46 6.10 -2.37
C LEU A 198 18.77 5.29 -3.65
N SER A 199 19.34 4.09 -3.53
CA SER A 199 19.70 3.26 -4.69
C SER A 199 18.55 2.39 -5.22
N THR A 200 17.70 1.84 -4.34
CA THR A 200 16.66 0.84 -4.70
C THR A 200 15.23 1.32 -4.49
N ALA A 201 15.05 2.58 -4.11
CA ALA A 201 13.78 3.16 -3.68
C ALA A 201 13.12 2.51 -2.45
N LYS A 202 13.80 1.61 -1.74
CA LYS A 202 13.35 0.93 -0.52
C LYS A 202 14.51 0.71 0.47
N PRO A 203 14.28 0.64 1.78
CA PRO A 203 12.98 0.70 2.46
C PRO A 203 12.32 2.08 2.40
N SER A 204 11.00 2.09 2.51
CA SER A 204 10.27 3.27 2.97
C SER A 204 10.28 3.30 4.51
N PHE A 205 10.11 4.48 5.10
CA PHE A 205 10.26 4.68 6.55
C PHE A 205 8.89 4.86 7.19
N ALA A 206 8.57 4.01 8.16
CA ALA A 206 7.37 4.07 8.98
C ALA A 206 7.71 4.57 10.40
N ASN A 207 6.96 5.54 10.91
CA ASN A 207 7.16 6.12 12.23
C ASN A 207 6.66 5.15 13.30
N HIS A 208 7.59 4.35 13.83
CA HIS A 208 7.25 3.21 14.67
C HIS A 208 6.44 3.62 15.90
N LYS A 209 6.86 4.68 16.60
CA LYS A 209 6.21 5.19 17.81
C LYS A 209 4.78 5.66 17.53
N MET A 210 4.55 6.33 16.40
CA MET A 210 3.23 6.80 15.98
C MET A 210 2.29 5.65 15.61
N ASP A 211 2.81 4.63 14.92
CA ASP A 211 2.07 3.43 14.55
C ASP A 211 1.70 2.60 15.79
N VAL A 212 2.66 2.29 16.67
CA VAL A 212 2.38 1.57 17.94
C VAL A 212 1.26 2.23 18.73
N LYS A 213 1.31 3.57 18.85
CA LYS A 213 0.25 4.33 19.53
C LYS A 213 -1.11 4.20 18.84
N SER A 214 -1.13 4.20 17.51
CA SER A 214 -2.38 4.14 16.73
C SER A 214 -3.00 2.74 16.72
N PHE A 215 -2.17 1.70 16.62
CA PHE A 215 -2.59 0.30 16.62
C PHE A 215 -2.83 -0.26 18.03
N GLY A 216 -2.29 0.40 19.06
CA GLY A 216 -2.32 -0.06 20.46
C GLY A 216 -1.37 -1.24 20.73
N THR A 217 -0.48 -1.55 19.79
CA THR A 217 0.44 -2.69 19.85
C THR A 217 1.61 -2.50 18.88
N ASP A 218 2.75 -3.11 19.20
CA ASP A 218 3.90 -3.29 18.31
C ASP A 218 3.72 -4.43 17.30
N ARG A 219 2.72 -5.30 17.50
CA ARG A 219 2.31 -6.37 16.59
C ARG A 219 1.47 -5.84 15.42
N TYR A 220 2.01 -4.87 14.70
CA TYR A 220 1.44 -4.36 13.46
C TYR A 220 2.36 -4.63 12.26
N ALA A 221 1.77 -4.60 11.08
CA ALA A 221 2.43 -4.77 9.80
C ALA A 221 2.09 -3.62 8.86
N ILE A 222 3.03 -3.30 7.98
CA ILE A 222 2.81 -2.47 6.81
C ILE A 222 2.83 -3.38 5.57
N ALA A 223 1.76 -3.33 4.78
CA ALA A 223 1.52 -4.25 3.67
C ALA A 223 1.21 -3.51 2.35
N SER A 224 1.59 -4.09 1.22
CA SER A 224 1.36 -3.53 -0.12
C SER A 224 1.78 -2.06 -0.23
N CYS A 225 0.86 -1.17 -0.57
CA CYS A 225 1.02 0.27 -0.62
C CYS A 225 0.81 0.89 0.77
N TYR A 226 1.73 0.63 1.70
CA TYR A 226 1.74 1.19 3.06
C TYR A 226 0.49 0.96 3.94
N ASN A 227 -0.25 -0.13 3.69
CA ASN A 227 -1.47 -0.44 4.45
C ASN A 227 -1.13 -1.00 5.83
N GLY A 228 -1.60 -0.36 6.89
CA GLY A 228 -1.29 -0.73 8.27
C GLY A 228 -2.37 -1.60 8.92
N PHE A 229 -1.98 -2.75 9.50
CA PHE A 229 -2.89 -3.72 10.12
C PHE A 229 -2.25 -4.41 11.32
N HIS A 230 -3.06 -5.06 12.16
CA HIS A 230 -2.58 -6.02 13.15
C HIS A 230 -2.04 -7.29 12.48
N ILE A 231 -0.94 -7.84 13.00
CA ILE A 231 -0.44 -9.16 12.59
C ILE A 231 -1.48 -10.22 12.97
N GLY A 232 -1.75 -11.15 12.06
CA GLY A 232 -2.86 -12.11 12.14
C GLY A 232 -4.20 -11.57 11.62
N GLY A 233 -4.24 -10.35 11.10
CA GLY A 233 -5.45 -9.68 10.62
C GLY A 233 -5.44 -9.37 9.12
N GLY A 234 -6.12 -8.29 8.76
CA GLY A 234 -6.12 -7.78 7.39
C GLY A 234 -7.26 -6.83 7.05
N GLY A 235 -7.45 -6.62 5.75
CA GLY A 235 -8.51 -5.79 5.19
C GLY A 235 -9.49 -6.65 4.41
N TYR A 236 -10.77 -6.62 4.77
CA TYR A 236 -11.80 -7.34 4.04
C TYR A 236 -11.91 -6.84 2.60
N THR A 237 -12.01 -5.52 2.42
CA THR A 237 -12.19 -4.85 1.13
C THR A 237 -11.68 -3.40 1.22
N LEU A 238 -11.27 -2.83 0.08
CA LEU A 238 -11.00 -1.41 -0.08
C LEU A 238 -11.86 -0.86 -1.22
N VAL A 239 -12.66 0.14 -0.89
CA VAL A 239 -13.38 0.96 -1.86
C VAL A 239 -12.85 2.38 -1.71
N ARG A 240 -12.83 3.19 -2.75
CA ARG A 240 -12.36 4.58 -2.64
C ARG A 240 -13.35 5.61 -3.17
N ILE A 241 -13.44 6.73 -2.47
CA ILE A 241 -14.14 7.93 -2.93
C ILE A 241 -13.19 8.74 -3.82
N LYS A 242 -13.70 9.18 -4.97
CA LYS A 242 -12.99 10.10 -5.88
C LYS A 242 -13.45 11.53 -5.62
N LEU A 243 -12.80 12.21 -4.68
CA LEU A 243 -13.24 13.53 -4.22
C LEU A 243 -13.31 14.57 -5.35
N ASN A 244 -12.44 14.44 -6.35
CA ASN A 244 -12.43 15.29 -7.53
C ASN A 244 -13.73 15.17 -8.36
N GLU A 245 -14.36 13.99 -8.43
CA GLU A 245 -15.66 13.80 -9.09
C GLU A 245 -16.82 14.21 -8.19
N VAL A 246 -16.72 13.91 -6.89
CA VAL A 246 -17.75 14.30 -5.90
C VAL A 246 -17.86 15.81 -5.79
N ALA A 247 -16.75 16.55 -5.85
CA ALA A 247 -16.73 18.01 -5.77
C ALA A 247 -17.53 18.68 -6.88
N LYS A 248 -17.55 18.10 -8.10
CA LYS A 248 -18.29 18.63 -9.25
C LYS A 248 -19.81 18.61 -9.05
N LYS A 249 -20.30 17.83 -8.09
CA LYS A 249 -21.73 17.73 -7.75
C LYS A 249 -22.19 18.81 -6.78
N ALA A 250 -21.27 19.49 -6.11
CA ALA A 250 -21.59 20.53 -5.16
C ALA A 250 -21.72 21.89 -5.82
N THR A 251 -22.61 22.72 -5.28
CA THR A 251 -22.83 24.11 -5.73
C THR A 251 -22.01 25.12 -4.94
N SER A 252 -21.51 24.75 -3.76
CA SER A 252 -20.63 25.55 -2.90
C SER A 252 -19.79 24.66 -1.97
N VAL A 253 -18.84 25.26 -1.27
CA VAL A 253 -18.06 24.57 -0.21
C VAL A 253 -18.97 24.05 0.90
N GLU A 254 -19.97 24.84 1.30
CA GLU A 254 -20.93 24.46 2.35
C GLU A 254 -21.81 23.31 1.90
N ASP A 255 -22.32 23.34 0.66
CA ASP A 255 -23.10 22.26 0.07
C ASP A 255 -22.29 20.95 -0.03
N PHE A 256 -21.01 21.07 -0.41
CA PHE A 256 -20.11 19.93 -0.44
C PHE A 256 -19.96 19.30 0.94
N LEU A 257 -19.65 20.08 1.97
CA LEU A 257 -19.33 19.58 3.30
C LEU A 257 -20.56 19.07 4.06
N GLU A 258 -21.73 19.69 3.88
CA GLU A 258 -22.92 19.36 4.67
C GLU A 258 -23.88 18.40 3.97
N ASN A 259 -23.86 18.32 2.64
CA ASN A 259 -24.80 17.48 1.88
C ASN A 259 -24.08 16.42 1.03
N VAL A 260 -23.27 16.86 0.06
CA VAL A 260 -22.75 15.97 -0.99
C VAL A 260 -21.75 14.95 -0.43
N LEU A 261 -20.77 15.40 0.34
CA LEU A 261 -19.75 14.52 0.92
C LEU A 261 -20.35 13.51 1.91
N PRO A 262 -21.23 13.89 2.87
CA PRO A 262 -21.92 12.93 3.72
C PRO A 262 -22.75 11.91 2.95
N TYR A 263 -23.50 12.35 1.93
CA TYR A 263 -24.34 11.46 1.13
C TYR A 263 -23.52 10.39 0.41
N VAL A 264 -22.50 10.78 -0.37
CA VAL A 264 -21.67 9.83 -1.12
C VAL A 264 -20.91 8.90 -0.18
N SER A 265 -20.40 9.43 0.94
CA SER A 265 -19.67 8.63 1.93
C SER A 265 -20.56 7.57 2.56
N THR A 266 -21.81 7.90 2.88
CA THR A 266 -22.78 6.95 3.45
C THR A 266 -23.08 5.81 2.46
N LYS A 267 -23.31 6.14 1.17
CA LYS A 267 -23.52 5.13 0.12
C LYS A 267 -22.32 4.22 -0.07
N MET A 268 -21.12 4.78 -0.01
CA MET A 268 -19.89 3.99 -0.10
C MET A 268 -19.68 3.07 1.12
N ILE A 269 -20.02 3.54 2.32
CA ILE A 269 -19.98 2.71 3.55
C ILE A 269 -20.96 1.53 3.42
N GLN A 270 -22.19 1.76 2.96
CA GLN A 270 -23.18 0.71 2.74
C GLN A 270 -22.70 -0.31 1.70
N TYR A 271 -22.01 0.13 0.66
CA TYR A 271 -21.38 -0.76 -0.31
C TYR A 271 -20.26 -1.61 0.31
N ILE A 272 -19.44 -1.03 1.19
CA ILE A 272 -18.42 -1.78 1.96
C ILE A 272 -19.10 -2.81 2.88
N ASP A 273 -20.17 -2.44 3.59
CA ASP A 273 -20.93 -3.35 4.44
C ASP A 273 -21.42 -4.57 3.67
N GLU A 274 -22.03 -4.36 2.50
CA GLU A 274 -22.58 -5.46 1.70
C GLU A 274 -21.50 -6.41 1.18
N ARG A 275 -20.33 -5.88 0.78
CA ARG A 275 -19.18 -6.70 0.38
C ARG A 275 -18.67 -7.56 1.53
N ILE A 276 -18.55 -6.97 2.72
CA ILE A 276 -18.08 -7.68 3.92
C ILE A 276 -19.10 -8.72 4.35
N ARG A 277 -20.39 -8.39 4.34
CA ARG A 277 -21.48 -9.31 4.64
C ARG A 277 -21.41 -10.54 3.76
N PHE A 278 -21.35 -10.38 2.43
CA PHE A 278 -21.24 -11.51 1.51
C PHE A 278 -19.99 -12.36 1.80
N LEU A 279 -18.81 -11.72 1.91
CA LEU A 279 -17.55 -12.41 2.19
C LEU A 279 -17.60 -13.22 3.51
N VAL A 280 -18.17 -12.65 4.57
CA VAL A 280 -18.14 -13.24 5.91
C VAL A 280 -19.29 -14.23 6.16
N GLU A 281 -20.47 -13.97 5.60
CA GLU A 281 -21.69 -14.75 5.88
C GLU A 281 -21.96 -15.83 4.83
N GLU A 282 -21.60 -15.60 3.56
CA GLU A 282 -21.98 -16.48 2.44
C GLU A 282 -20.81 -17.28 1.86
N THR A 283 -19.58 -16.82 2.07
CA THR A 283 -18.39 -17.55 1.58
C THR A 283 -17.76 -18.43 2.65
N GLN A 284 -16.90 -19.35 2.22
CA GLN A 284 -16.24 -20.32 3.10
C GLN A 284 -14.83 -19.90 3.54
N PHE A 285 -14.37 -18.68 3.20
CA PHE A 285 -12.99 -18.29 3.48
C PHE A 285 -12.64 -18.38 4.97
N PHE A 286 -13.45 -17.75 5.83
CA PHE A 286 -13.21 -17.70 7.26
C PHE A 286 -13.60 -18.97 8.04
N THR A 287 -14.11 -20.00 7.36
CA THR A 287 -14.52 -21.27 7.97
C THR A 287 -13.66 -22.44 7.54
N SER A 288 -13.18 -22.44 6.28
CA SER A 288 -12.53 -23.59 5.68
C SER A 288 -11.02 -23.44 5.47
N ASN A 289 -10.50 -22.21 5.36
CA ASN A 289 -9.11 -21.96 5.00
C ASN A 289 -8.14 -22.33 6.13
N PHE A 290 -7.01 -22.97 5.79
CA PHE A 290 -6.00 -23.41 6.76
C PHE A 290 -5.39 -22.25 7.54
N LEU A 291 -5.25 -21.06 6.93
CA LEU A 291 -4.74 -19.86 7.60
C LEU A 291 -5.58 -19.53 8.85
N VAL A 292 -6.89 -19.79 8.78
CA VAL A 292 -7.82 -19.57 9.90
C VAL A 292 -7.77 -20.75 10.87
N LYS A 293 -7.82 -21.98 10.35
CA LYS A 293 -7.87 -23.21 11.16
C LYS A 293 -6.63 -23.42 12.02
N GLU A 294 -5.45 -23.08 11.50
CA GLU A 294 -4.17 -23.18 12.21
C GLU A 294 -3.78 -21.88 12.94
N GLY A 295 -4.62 -20.84 12.87
CA GLY A 295 -4.46 -19.62 13.67
C GLY A 295 -3.49 -18.57 13.13
N PHE A 296 -2.96 -18.75 11.91
CA PHE A 296 -2.15 -17.74 11.22
C PHE A 296 -2.91 -16.42 11.01
N ILE A 297 -4.23 -16.49 10.89
CA ILE A 297 -5.11 -15.31 10.87
C ILE A 297 -6.34 -15.52 11.74
N GLN A 298 -6.89 -14.41 12.25
CA GLN A 298 -8.07 -14.38 13.11
C GLN A 298 -9.07 -13.36 12.57
N LYS A 299 -10.29 -13.80 12.25
CA LYS A 299 -11.36 -12.93 11.70
C LYS A 299 -11.58 -11.64 12.49
N LYS A 300 -11.49 -11.69 13.83
CA LYS A 300 -11.66 -10.53 14.71
C LYS A 300 -10.62 -9.41 14.50
N LEU A 301 -9.54 -9.68 13.77
CA LEU A 301 -8.47 -8.72 13.44
C LEU A 301 -8.61 -8.14 12.02
N PHE A 302 -9.75 -8.34 11.37
CA PHE A 302 -10.05 -7.78 10.04
C PHE A 302 -10.97 -6.57 10.14
N THR A 303 -10.73 -5.58 9.27
CA THR A 303 -11.56 -4.38 9.11
C THR A 303 -11.86 -4.05 7.64
N GLY A 304 -12.84 -3.18 7.40
CA GLY A 304 -13.10 -2.56 6.11
C GLY A 304 -12.34 -1.24 5.96
N MET A 305 -11.98 -0.90 4.72
CA MET A 305 -11.17 0.28 4.43
C MET A 305 -11.91 1.27 3.55
N PHE A 306 -11.94 2.52 3.99
CA PHE A 306 -12.50 3.64 3.26
C PHE A 306 -11.36 4.43 2.61
N GLY A 307 -11.14 4.19 1.32
CA GLY A 307 -10.12 4.83 0.52
C GLY A 307 -10.48 6.25 0.10
N VAL A 308 -9.49 7.13 0.00
CA VAL A 308 -9.65 8.52 -0.46
C VAL A 308 -8.64 8.82 -1.56
N VAL A 309 -9.07 9.49 -2.63
CA VAL A 309 -8.20 10.12 -3.66
C VAL A 309 -8.76 11.46 -4.12
N GLY A 310 -7.90 12.27 -4.74
CA GLY A 310 -8.30 13.49 -5.43
C GLY A 310 -8.61 14.67 -4.51
N LEU A 311 -8.03 14.72 -3.31
CA LEU A 311 -8.28 15.82 -2.37
C LEU A 311 -7.82 17.16 -2.95
N ALA A 312 -6.63 17.21 -3.55
CA ALA A 312 -6.09 18.44 -4.13
C ALA A 312 -7.02 19.00 -5.22
N GLU A 313 -7.45 18.15 -6.14
CA GLU A 313 -8.35 18.55 -7.23
C GLU A 313 -9.73 18.97 -6.71
N ALA A 314 -10.26 18.28 -5.69
CA ALA A 314 -11.52 18.65 -5.06
C ALA A 314 -11.45 20.05 -4.43
N VAL A 315 -10.41 20.32 -3.63
CA VAL A 315 -10.19 21.63 -3.00
C VAL A 315 -10.04 22.72 -4.04
N ASN A 316 -9.23 22.49 -5.07
CA ASN A 316 -8.98 23.46 -6.12
C ASN A 316 -10.27 23.78 -6.89
N THR A 317 -11.09 22.76 -7.17
CA THR A 317 -12.40 22.92 -7.84
C THR A 317 -13.36 23.74 -6.99
N LEU A 318 -13.52 23.40 -5.71
CA LEU A 318 -14.45 24.08 -4.79
C LEU A 318 -14.08 25.54 -4.54
N LEU A 319 -12.79 25.90 -4.64
CA LEU A 319 -12.30 27.26 -4.46
C LEU A 319 -12.17 28.05 -5.77
N GLY A 320 -12.34 27.41 -6.93
CA GLY A 320 -12.03 28.04 -8.23
C GLY A 320 -10.56 28.44 -8.35
N ALA A 321 -9.64 27.64 -7.81
CA ALA A 321 -8.23 27.97 -7.73
C ALA A 321 -7.49 27.74 -9.07
N GLU A 322 -7.28 28.84 -9.82
CA GLU A 322 -6.58 28.82 -11.11
C GLU A 322 -5.06 29.05 -10.97
N LYS A 323 -4.64 29.92 -10.04
CA LYS A 323 -3.22 30.27 -9.84
C LYS A 323 -2.59 29.38 -8.79
N GLN A 324 -1.30 29.09 -8.94
CA GLN A 324 -0.54 28.27 -7.99
C GLN A 324 -0.63 28.77 -6.55
N SER A 325 -0.58 30.08 -6.34
CA SER A 325 -0.70 30.70 -5.00
C SER A 325 -2.02 30.39 -4.29
N ASP A 326 -3.06 30.03 -5.04
CA ASP A 326 -4.41 29.80 -4.54
C ASP A 326 -4.74 28.31 -4.38
N ARG A 327 -3.85 27.42 -4.86
CA ARG A 327 -4.06 25.97 -4.92
C ARG A 327 -3.64 25.25 -3.63
N PHE A 328 -4.21 24.06 -3.46
CA PHE A 328 -3.81 23.10 -2.43
C PHE A 328 -2.31 22.81 -2.53
N GLY A 329 -1.62 22.79 -1.39
CA GLY A 329 -0.16 22.72 -1.32
C GLY A 329 0.52 24.08 -1.07
N TYR A 330 -0.09 25.19 -1.51
CA TYR A 330 0.46 26.55 -1.37
C TYR A 330 -0.44 27.46 -0.52
N SER A 331 -1.73 27.51 -0.84
CA SER A 331 -2.66 28.41 -0.18
C SER A 331 -3.05 27.87 1.20
N GLU A 332 -2.89 28.70 2.24
CA GLU A 332 -3.37 28.38 3.58
C GLU A 332 -4.89 28.13 3.59
N LYS A 333 -5.66 28.90 2.80
CA LYS A 333 -7.11 28.72 2.64
C LYS A 333 -7.43 27.35 2.03
N ALA A 334 -6.72 26.96 0.97
CA ALA A 334 -6.90 25.67 0.32
C ALA A 334 -6.52 24.51 1.25
N ASN A 335 -5.38 24.60 1.92
CA ASN A 335 -4.92 23.58 2.86
C ASN A 335 -5.91 23.40 4.03
N LYS A 336 -6.44 24.50 4.59
CA LYS A 336 -7.48 24.48 5.63
C LYS A 336 -8.77 23.83 5.14
N LEU A 337 -9.20 24.10 3.90
CA LEU A 337 -10.36 23.42 3.32
C LEU A 337 -10.11 21.91 3.18
N GLY A 338 -8.95 21.51 2.65
CA GLY A 338 -8.59 20.10 2.55
C GLY A 338 -8.64 19.39 3.89
N LEU A 339 -8.14 20.02 4.96
CA LEU A 339 -8.20 19.48 6.31
C LEU A 339 -9.64 19.31 6.80
N ARG A 340 -10.52 20.31 6.58
CA ARG A 340 -11.95 20.23 6.94
C ARG A 340 -12.67 19.09 6.22
N ILE A 341 -12.33 18.83 4.95
CA ILE A 341 -12.90 17.71 4.18
C ILE A 341 -12.51 16.38 4.82
N ILE A 342 -11.24 16.19 5.14
CA ILE A 342 -10.74 14.96 5.78
C ILE A 342 -11.31 14.78 7.20
N GLU A 343 -11.45 15.87 7.97
CA GLU A 343 -12.09 15.84 9.29
C GLU A 343 -13.54 15.38 9.21
N LYS A 344 -14.30 15.89 8.24
CA LYS A 344 -15.68 15.47 8.00
C LYS A 344 -15.75 14.00 7.60
N LEU A 345 -14.89 13.54 6.68
CA LEU A 345 -14.79 12.12 6.30
C LEU A 345 -14.46 11.23 7.49
N ASN A 346 -13.44 11.61 8.27
CA ASN A 346 -13.03 10.85 9.44
C ASN A 346 -14.18 10.70 10.42
N LYS A 347 -14.92 11.79 10.68
CA LYS A 347 -16.11 11.75 11.53
C LYS A 347 -17.14 10.74 11.01
N ILE A 348 -17.55 10.86 9.74
CA ILE A 348 -18.54 9.97 9.11
C ILE A 348 -18.12 8.50 9.22
N VAL A 349 -16.85 8.19 8.89
CA VAL A 349 -16.34 6.82 8.88
C VAL A 349 -16.19 6.26 10.30
N SER A 350 -15.75 7.08 11.26
CA SER A 350 -15.57 6.66 12.66
C SER A 350 -16.88 6.52 13.44
N GLU A 351 -17.97 7.15 12.99
CA GLU A 351 -19.30 7.03 13.62
C GLU A 351 -20.08 5.81 13.10
N HIS A 352 -19.64 5.18 12.01
CA HIS A 352 -20.27 3.98 11.47
C HIS A 352 -19.92 2.74 12.31
N GLU A 353 -20.93 2.04 12.81
CA GLU A 353 -20.77 0.76 13.50
C GLU A 353 -20.73 -0.39 12.48
N ALA A 354 -19.56 -1.01 12.31
CA ALA A 354 -19.38 -2.08 11.33
C ALA A 354 -19.63 -3.47 11.96
N LYS A 355 -20.75 -4.10 11.59
CA LYS A 355 -21.25 -5.38 12.14
C LYS A 355 -20.20 -6.51 12.26
N HIS A 356 -19.29 -6.61 11.30
CA HIS A 356 -18.31 -7.70 11.20
C HIS A 356 -16.89 -7.32 11.60
N VAL A 357 -16.71 -6.15 12.23
CA VAL A 357 -15.40 -5.63 12.64
C VAL A 357 -15.30 -5.67 14.17
N ASN A 358 -14.20 -6.22 14.70
CA ASN A 358 -13.95 -6.26 16.14
C ASN A 358 -12.65 -5.54 16.55
N CYS A 359 -11.71 -5.37 15.62
CA CYS A 359 -10.55 -4.51 15.79
C CYS A 359 -10.93 -3.03 15.58
N PHE A 360 -10.03 -2.10 15.91
CA PHE A 360 -10.22 -0.65 15.70
C PHE A 360 -11.54 -0.10 16.28
N GLY A 361 -12.00 -0.65 17.41
CA GLY A 361 -13.24 -0.22 18.07
C GLY A 361 -14.53 -0.63 17.36
N GLY A 362 -14.47 -1.51 16.36
CA GLY A 362 -15.65 -1.89 15.57
C GLY A 362 -15.95 -0.94 14.41
N HIS A 363 -14.95 -0.15 13.98
CA HIS A 363 -15.09 0.85 12.92
C HIS A 363 -14.21 0.54 11.71
N TYR A 364 -14.62 1.09 10.57
CA TYR A 364 -13.78 1.15 9.39
C TYR A 364 -12.64 2.16 9.55
N VAL A 365 -11.62 2.00 8.73
CA VAL A 365 -10.42 2.81 8.77
C VAL A 365 -10.27 3.64 7.50
N LEU A 366 -9.87 4.90 7.65
CA LEU A 366 -9.51 5.74 6.50
C LEU A 366 -8.16 5.31 5.94
N HIS A 367 -8.09 5.27 4.60
CA HIS A 367 -6.86 4.99 3.86
C HIS A 367 -6.65 6.04 2.77
N ALA A 368 -5.49 6.69 2.75
CA ALA A 368 -5.10 7.62 1.69
C ALA A 368 -4.57 6.80 0.51
N GLN A 369 -5.47 6.46 -0.42
CA GLN A 369 -5.20 5.50 -1.48
C GLN A 369 -4.22 6.07 -2.52
N VAL A 370 -3.32 5.21 -3.01
CA VAL A 370 -2.19 5.59 -3.86
C VAL A 370 -2.53 5.99 -5.30
N GLY A 371 -3.79 6.11 -5.69
CA GLY A 371 -4.16 6.18 -7.11
C GLY A 371 -3.99 4.83 -7.82
N ILE A 372 -4.50 4.73 -9.04
CA ILE A 372 -4.32 3.59 -9.94
C ILE A 372 -3.91 4.10 -11.32
N ASP A 373 -3.44 3.19 -12.17
CA ASP A 373 -3.00 3.48 -13.54
C ASP A 373 -4.07 4.12 -14.41
N LEU A 374 -5.35 3.87 -14.12
CA LEU A 374 -6.50 4.44 -14.84
C LEU A 374 -6.90 5.85 -14.38
N ASP A 375 -6.33 6.36 -13.29
CA ASP A 375 -6.60 7.73 -12.85
C ASP A 375 -6.03 8.74 -13.84
N GLN A 376 -6.78 9.82 -14.10
CA GLN A 376 -6.42 10.86 -15.05
C GLN A 376 -6.34 12.19 -14.31
N ASN A 377 -5.13 12.71 -14.11
CA ASN A 377 -4.89 13.95 -13.36
C ASN A 377 -5.56 13.95 -11.96
N VAL A 378 -5.51 12.81 -11.25
CA VAL A 378 -6.05 12.70 -9.88
C VAL A 378 -4.89 12.42 -8.92
N SER A 379 -4.74 13.29 -7.92
CA SER A 379 -3.68 13.15 -6.93
C SER A 379 -4.00 12.02 -5.93
N PRO A 380 -3.02 11.16 -5.58
CA PRO A 380 -3.20 10.12 -4.56
C PRO A 380 -3.55 10.70 -3.20
N GLY A 381 -4.59 10.16 -2.55
CA GLY A 381 -4.97 10.53 -1.18
C GLY A 381 -5.03 12.04 -0.93
N CYS A 382 -4.14 12.49 -0.05
CA CYS A 382 -3.98 13.90 0.35
C CYS A 382 -2.73 14.56 -0.23
N ARG A 383 -2.07 13.93 -1.21
CA ARG A 383 -0.82 14.45 -1.77
C ARG A 383 -1.06 15.70 -2.59
N ILE A 384 -0.02 16.52 -2.66
CA ILE A 384 0.07 17.62 -3.62
C ILE A 384 0.25 17.01 -5.03
N PRO A 385 -0.36 17.59 -6.08
CA PRO A 385 -0.19 17.10 -7.45
C PRO A 385 1.28 17.03 -7.86
N VAL A 386 1.63 16.00 -8.62
CA VAL A 386 3.00 15.83 -9.14
C VAL A 386 3.34 16.98 -10.08
N GLY A 387 4.52 17.56 -9.92
CA GLY A 387 4.97 18.75 -10.65
C GLY A 387 4.56 20.06 -9.98
N GLU A 388 3.60 20.04 -9.05
CA GLU A 388 3.21 21.19 -8.25
C GLU A 388 3.85 21.21 -6.86
N GLU A 389 4.77 20.29 -6.51
CA GLU A 389 5.24 20.19 -5.14
C GLU A 389 6.04 21.44 -4.67
N PRO A 390 5.70 22.04 -3.51
CA PRO A 390 6.46 23.15 -2.94
C PRO A 390 7.84 22.67 -2.46
N GLU A 391 8.66 23.60 -1.98
CA GLU A 391 9.94 23.27 -1.36
C GLU A 391 9.79 22.24 -0.22
N LEU A 392 10.82 21.42 -0.01
CA LEU A 392 10.76 20.21 0.82
C LEU A 392 10.14 20.45 2.21
N PHE A 393 10.63 21.46 2.92
CA PHE A 393 10.12 21.84 4.23
C PHE A 393 8.63 22.19 4.20
N ASN A 394 8.22 23.05 3.26
CA ASN A 394 6.83 23.46 3.11
C ASN A 394 5.92 22.28 2.75
N HIS A 395 6.41 21.35 1.90
CA HIS A 395 5.68 20.14 1.56
C HIS A 395 5.44 19.26 2.79
N ILE A 396 6.49 18.99 3.58
CA ILE A 396 6.40 18.19 4.81
C ILE A 396 5.39 18.83 5.78
N MET A 397 5.50 20.14 6.02
CA MET A 397 4.62 20.86 6.93
C MET A 397 3.17 20.91 6.45
N GLN A 398 2.95 20.96 5.13
CA GLN A 398 1.61 20.93 4.55
C GLN A 398 0.97 19.56 4.66
N SER A 399 1.74 18.48 4.48
CA SER A 399 1.23 17.11 4.51
C SER A 399 0.96 16.60 5.93
N ALA A 400 1.83 16.93 6.89
CA ALA A 400 1.79 16.36 8.24
C ALA A 400 0.42 16.42 8.96
N PRO A 401 -0.39 17.49 8.89
CA PRO A 401 -1.69 17.56 9.55
C PRO A 401 -2.68 16.46 9.13
N PHE A 402 -2.55 15.91 7.92
CA PHE A 402 -3.42 14.86 7.42
C PHE A 402 -3.10 13.48 8.03
N HIS A 403 -1.85 13.23 8.43
CA HIS A 403 -1.35 11.87 8.73
C HIS A 403 -1.99 11.21 9.96
N LYS A 404 -2.50 12.01 10.89
CA LYS A 404 -3.20 11.51 12.08
C LYS A 404 -4.53 10.81 11.77
N TYR A 405 -5.20 11.16 10.66
CA TYR A 405 -6.49 10.57 10.27
C TYR A 405 -6.36 9.24 9.53
N PHE A 406 -5.21 8.98 8.91
CA PHE A 406 -4.98 7.83 8.04
C PHE A 406 -4.00 6.83 8.64
N TYR A 407 -4.28 6.33 9.85
CA TYR A 407 -3.39 5.36 10.49
C TYR A 407 -3.34 4.00 9.77
N ASN A 408 -4.34 3.67 8.95
CA ASN A 408 -4.29 2.51 8.06
C ASN A 408 -3.48 2.75 6.77
N GLY A 409 -2.99 3.97 6.52
CA GLY A 409 -2.03 4.22 5.46
C GLY A 409 -2.15 5.59 4.83
N ILE A 410 -1.05 6.32 4.84
CA ILE A 410 -0.79 7.59 4.17
C ILE A 410 0.72 7.76 4.11
N GLY A 411 1.24 8.36 3.04
CA GLY A 411 2.64 8.70 2.97
C GLY A 411 2.97 9.49 1.73
N ASP A 412 4.10 10.18 1.78
CA ASP A 412 4.63 10.97 0.66
C ASP A 412 5.86 10.34 0.03
N ILE A 413 6.14 10.77 -1.20
CA ILE A 413 7.24 10.27 -2.01
C ILE A 413 8.14 11.47 -2.34
N PHE A 414 9.42 11.36 -1.99
CA PHE A 414 10.42 12.39 -2.24
C PHE A 414 11.56 11.83 -3.07
N VAL A 415 11.92 12.53 -4.15
CA VAL A 415 13.04 12.17 -5.03
C VAL A 415 14.20 13.09 -4.71
N PHE A 416 15.35 12.54 -4.37
CA PHE A 416 16.54 13.30 -4.01
C PHE A 416 17.56 13.29 -5.15
N GLU A 417 18.34 14.36 -5.29
CA GLU A 417 19.47 14.36 -6.22
C GLU A 417 20.56 13.37 -5.77
N ASP A 418 21.41 12.97 -6.71
CA ASP A 418 22.34 11.86 -6.50
C ASP A 418 23.46 12.18 -5.48
N THR A 419 23.68 13.44 -5.12
CA THR A 419 24.67 13.84 -4.09
C THR A 419 24.33 13.29 -2.70
N TYR A 420 23.05 13.00 -2.43
CA TYR A 420 22.62 12.37 -1.19
C TYR A 420 23.13 10.92 -1.03
N ASN A 421 23.57 10.26 -2.12
CA ASN A 421 24.17 8.92 -2.02
C ASN A 421 25.46 8.92 -1.20
N ASP A 422 26.20 10.03 -1.22
CA ASP A 422 27.44 10.22 -0.46
C ASP A 422 27.16 10.73 0.97
N HIS A 423 25.93 11.19 1.23
CA HIS A 423 25.49 11.82 2.48
C HIS A 423 24.14 11.28 3.01
N PRO A 424 24.00 9.95 3.21
CA PRO A 424 22.76 9.35 3.69
C PRO A 424 22.30 9.89 5.05
N GLU A 425 23.21 10.40 5.88
CA GLU A 425 22.93 11.06 7.16
C GLU A 425 22.03 12.29 7.00
N ALA A 426 22.20 13.07 5.93
CA ALA A 426 21.38 14.25 5.67
C ALA A 426 19.92 13.87 5.38
N LEU A 427 19.73 12.75 4.66
CA LEU A 427 18.40 12.18 4.42
C LEU A 427 17.77 11.69 5.73
N VAL A 428 18.56 11.04 6.60
CA VAL A 428 18.09 10.60 7.92
C VAL A 428 17.60 11.79 8.75
N ASP A 429 18.32 12.90 8.76
CA ASP A 429 17.89 14.10 9.50
C ASP A 429 16.59 14.72 8.96
N ILE A 430 16.38 14.68 7.64
CA ILE A 430 15.11 15.07 7.02
C ILE A 430 13.98 14.15 7.48
N ILE A 431 14.20 12.83 7.50
CA ILE A 431 13.20 11.84 7.95
C ILE A 431 12.86 12.08 9.44
N LYS A 432 13.86 12.31 10.30
CA LYS A 432 13.66 12.68 11.71
C LYS A 432 12.80 13.93 11.83
N GLY A 433 13.12 14.98 11.07
CA GLY A 433 12.37 16.24 11.05
C GLY A 433 10.91 16.04 10.60
N ALA A 434 10.70 15.23 9.56
CA ALA A 434 9.37 14.88 9.07
C ALA A 434 8.56 14.14 10.14
N PHE A 435 9.14 13.15 10.79
CA PHE A 435 8.48 12.36 11.84
C PHE A 435 8.13 13.22 13.06
N ASN A 436 9.03 14.10 13.49
CA ASN A 436 8.78 15.07 14.56
C ASN A 436 7.66 16.07 14.20
N SER A 437 7.45 16.33 12.91
CA SER A 437 6.37 17.19 12.41
C SER A 437 5.01 16.48 12.35
N GLY A 438 4.98 15.15 12.54
CA GLY A 438 3.76 14.34 12.52
C GLY A 438 3.58 13.47 11.26
N ILE A 439 4.61 13.33 10.43
CA ILE A 439 4.59 12.39 9.30
C ILE A 439 4.65 10.95 9.84
N ARG A 440 3.77 10.10 9.32
CA ARG A 440 3.67 8.67 9.65
C ARG A 440 4.54 7.81 8.75
N TYR A 441 4.55 8.10 7.44
CA TYR A 441 5.23 7.28 6.46
C TYR A 441 5.86 8.13 5.37
N MET A 442 7.11 7.83 5.02
CA MET A 442 7.87 8.56 4.00
C MET A 442 8.59 7.57 3.10
N SER A 443 8.44 7.74 1.79
CA SER A 443 9.22 6.99 0.79
C SER A 443 10.19 7.94 0.11
N VAL A 444 11.42 7.48 -0.09
CA VAL A 444 12.51 8.29 -0.66
C VAL A 444 13.30 7.45 -1.65
N TYR A 445 13.84 8.10 -2.67
CA TYR A 445 14.77 7.47 -3.62
C TYR A 445 15.60 8.51 -4.36
N GLY A 446 16.76 8.09 -4.87
CA GLY A 446 17.65 8.93 -5.68
C GLY A 446 17.13 9.09 -7.11
N SER A 447 17.39 10.25 -7.72
CA SER A 447 16.95 10.57 -9.08
C SER A 447 17.51 9.60 -10.13
N GLY A 448 18.73 9.09 -9.93
CA GLY A 448 19.38 8.11 -10.78
C GLY A 448 18.96 6.65 -10.56
N ALA A 449 18.07 6.36 -9.60
CA ALA A 449 17.63 4.99 -9.34
C ALA A 449 16.77 4.43 -10.49
N ASP A 450 17.08 3.20 -10.91
CA ASP A 450 16.28 2.46 -11.91
C ASP A 450 14.98 1.93 -11.27
N VAL A 451 15.05 1.47 -10.02
CA VAL A 451 13.85 1.14 -9.24
C VAL A 451 13.24 2.44 -8.73
N VAL A 452 11.97 2.69 -9.06
CA VAL A 452 11.27 3.93 -8.72
C VAL A 452 9.97 3.67 -7.95
N ARG A 453 9.63 4.62 -7.10
CA ARG A 453 8.35 4.65 -6.38
C ARG A 453 7.30 5.37 -7.22
N VAL A 454 6.34 4.62 -7.77
CA VAL A 454 5.35 5.16 -8.72
C VAL A 454 4.29 5.97 -7.98
N THR A 455 3.48 5.31 -7.17
CA THR A 455 2.52 5.97 -6.27
C THR A 455 2.41 5.31 -4.89
N GLY A 456 2.94 4.09 -4.75
CA GLY A 456 3.09 3.35 -3.49
C GLY A 456 3.63 1.94 -3.67
N TYR A 457 3.66 1.45 -4.91
CA TYR A 457 4.41 0.27 -5.35
C TYR A 457 5.66 0.68 -6.14
N LEU A 458 6.52 -0.30 -6.41
CA LEU A 458 7.77 -0.14 -7.15
C LEU A 458 7.64 -0.61 -8.59
N ALA A 459 8.37 0.04 -9.49
CA ALA A 459 8.56 -0.39 -10.87
C ALA A 459 10.00 -0.08 -11.29
N LYS A 460 10.44 -0.66 -12.40
CA LYS A 460 11.76 -0.32 -12.98
C LYS A 460 11.57 0.59 -14.19
N ARG A 461 12.33 1.70 -14.26
CA ARG A 461 12.31 2.60 -15.43
C ARG A 461 12.64 1.82 -16.69
N SER A 462 13.68 1.00 -16.63
CA SER A 462 14.12 0.14 -17.74
C SER A 462 13.07 -0.88 -18.21
N GLU A 463 12.20 -1.39 -17.32
CA GLU A 463 11.11 -2.30 -17.71
C GLU A 463 9.92 -1.52 -18.31
N VAL A 464 9.60 -0.34 -17.76
CA VAL A 464 8.59 0.55 -18.38
C VAL A 464 9.01 0.96 -19.80
N GLU A 465 10.29 1.24 -20.03
CA GLU A 465 10.81 1.54 -21.37
C GLU A 465 10.69 0.35 -22.35
N LYS A 466 10.79 -0.90 -21.87
CA LYS A 466 10.53 -2.10 -22.68
C LYS A 466 9.06 -2.19 -23.09
N LEU A 467 8.14 -1.96 -22.15
CA LEU A 467 6.71 -1.91 -22.43
C LEU A 467 6.37 -0.85 -23.49
N GLU A 468 6.98 0.33 -23.41
CA GLU A 468 6.80 1.40 -24.39
C GLU A 468 7.28 1.01 -25.81
N ARG A 469 8.20 0.04 -25.91
CA ARG A 469 8.62 -0.58 -27.18
C ARG A 469 7.77 -1.78 -27.62
N GLY A 470 6.75 -2.14 -26.85
CA GLY A 470 5.87 -3.28 -27.12
C GLY A 470 6.47 -4.64 -26.74
N GLU A 471 7.50 -4.66 -25.90
CA GLU A 471 8.12 -5.87 -25.37
C GLU A 471 7.38 -6.31 -24.09
N ALA A 472 7.23 -7.63 -23.89
CA ALA A 472 6.64 -8.15 -22.66
C ALA A 472 7.61 -8.02 -21.47
N VAL A 473 7.08 -7.72 -20.29
CA VAL A 473 7.83 -7.63 -19.04
C VAL A 473 7.28 -8.59 -18.00
N LEU A 474 8.11 -8.92 -17.01
CA LEU A 474 7.80 -9.92 -16.00
C LEU A 474 6.77 -9.42 -14.98
N ASN A 475 6.94 -8.19 -14.47
CA ASN A 475 6.12 -7.68 -13.37
C ASN A 475 4.86 -6.99 -13.87
N ASN A 476 3.73 -7.33 -13.26
CA ASN A 476 2.43 -6.68 -13.53
C ASN A 476 2.46 -5.17 -13.28
N THR A 477 3.19 -4.78 -12.26
CA THR A 477 3.25 -3.41 -11.78
C THR A 477 3.96 -2.47 -12.73
N ASP A 478 4.79 -2.97 -13.65
CA ASP A 478 5.40 -2.13 -14.69
C ASP A 478 4.35 -1.62 -15.70
N LEU A 479 3.30 -2.41 -16.00
CA LEU A 479 2.16 -1.97 -16.81
C LEU A 479 1.40 -0.84 -16.10
N PHE A 480 1.14 -1.02 -14.81
CA PHE A 480 0.49 0.03 -14.01
C PHE A 480 1.36 1.29 -13.91
N ALA A 481 2.68 1.12 -13.87
CA ALA A 481 3.62 2.22 -13.80
C ALA A 481 3.62 3.05 -15.07
N MET A 482 3.55 2.41 -16.24
CA MET A 482 3.40 3.09 -17.52
C MET A 482 2.11 3.92 -17.56
N GLY A 483 0.98 3.37 -17.11
CA GLY A 483 -0.28 4.11 -17.02
C GLY A 483 -0.19 5.30 -16.05
N ALA A 484 0.34 5.10 -14.84
CA ALA A 484 0.50 6.18 -13.86
C ALA A 484 1.50 7.26 -14.30
N LYS A 485 2.56 6.88 -15.04
CA LYS A 485 3.49 7.82 -15.69
C LYS A 485 2.74 8.70 -16.68
N ASN A 486 1.98 8.10 -17.59
CA ASN A 486 1.33 8.81 -18.69
C ASN A 486 0.13 9.65 -18.25
N ASN A 487 -0.64 9.17 -17.26
CA ASN A 487 -1.92 9.76 -16.89
C ASN A 487 -1.85 10.67 -15.66
N CYS A 488 -0.82 10.51 -14.83
CA CYS A 488 -0.67 11.20 -13.55
C CYS A 488 0.78 11.69 -13.30
N HIS A 489 1.63 11.72 -14.33
CA HIS A 489 3.00 12.24 -14.28
C HIS A 489 3.87 11.61 -13.19
N ALA A 490 3.61 10.35 -12.80
CA ALA A 490 4.24 9.73 -11.63
C ALA A 490 5.79 9.72 -11.66
N PHE A 491 6.44 9.89 -12.82
CA PHE A 491 7.91 9.89 -12.94
C PHE A 491 8.52 11.30 -12.91
N GLU A 492 7.68 12.34 -12.86
CA GLU A 492 8.07 13.75 -13.01
C GLU A 492 8.05 14.52 -11.68
N ARG A 493 8.18 13.80 -10.55
CA ARG A 493 8.24 14.41 -9.22
C ARG A 493 9.40 15.37 -9.09
N LYS A 494 9.18 16.46 -8.35
CA LYS A 494 10.22 17.45 -8.08
C LYS A 494 11.41 16.82 -7.34
N ILE A 495 12.59 16.98 -7.94
CA ILE A 495 13.88 16.58 -7.35
C ILE A 495 14.23 17.54 -6.21
N ARG A 496 14.58 16.98 -5.04
CA ARG A 496 15.05 17.69 -3.86
C ARG A 496 16.57 17.86 -3.95
N LYS A 497 17.00 19.12 -3.90
CA LYS A 497 18.39 19.54 -3.95
C LYS A 497 18.92 19.79 -2.55
#